data_AF-A0A2D6M9W9-F1
#
_entry.id   AF-A0A2D6M9W9-F1
#
_cell.length_a   1.000
_cell.length_b   1.000
_cell.length_c   1.000
_cell.angle_alpha   90.00
_cell.angle_beta   90.00
_cell.angle_gamma   90.00
#
_symmetry.space_group_name_H-M   'P 1'
#
loop_
_entity.id
_entity.type
_entity.pdbx_description
1 polymer ?
#
loop_
_entity_poly.entity_id
_entity_poly.type
_entity_poly.pdbx_seq_one_letter_code
_entity_poly.pdbx_strand_id
1 'polypeptide(L)'
;MSSDFAKSNGESARQLFFKRNNYLLTAQDINGSANLVDFNFGEKFFYGRVDRYFIPIYFNERRHTLKSYEGSNQKSGAPLRGAGFVVDAFSALAQQFKKCATTRKISAKDKYLSNLQVYKGYEDPLGNYGKYFEMLKGVYLAQFRKNSITFPDFFTFIEHLMNYINLTAQKYPFTFPAYLKSRISPITYSGLAVEIADLDPTNDEDKINDFVSSLNWDFYVNACKNYGFMIDKFIPWRLVADIGSAPMIEYAKQYSLLSSTDRILNNAYEYAHQDYYMKFKYYLLNLYNTLKMTQYLVYEDCKGATLSHVITPKTYSVDQLDKVYGEEQFLKLYFRIRFLEEQSQFTAEHMARLIDDSLEVYQAHDVRRSLYIFERILNKPFDYSGSLSYIIKQMDAIDEAEGL
;
A
#
# COMPACT_ATOMS: atom_id res chain seq x y z
N MET A 1 -29.93 -24.32 -6.12
CA MET A 1 -30.28 -23.30 -5.10
C MET A 1 -29.11 -22.33 -5.03
N SER A 2 -29.35 -21.02 -5.12
CA SER A 2 -28.27 -20.04 -4.91
C SER A 2 -27.83 -20.15 -3.46
N SER A 3 -26.52 -20.23 -3.20
CA SER A 3 -25.98 -19.99 -1.86
C SER A 3 -26.35 -18.58 -1.42
N ASP A 4 -26.65 -18.41 -0.14
CA ASP A 4 -26.95 -17.12 0.49
C ASP A 4 -25.68 -16.24 0.64
N PHE A 5 -24.50 -16.82 0.35
CA PHE A 5 -23.20 -16.17 0.38
C PHE A 5 -22.54 -16.16 -1.01
N ALA A 6 -21.65 -15.18 -1.23
CA ALA A 6 -20.95 -15.05 -2.51
C ALA A 6 -19.81 -16.08 -2.61
N LYS A 7 -19.73 -16.80 -3.74
CA LYS A 7 -18.66 -17.78 -4.01
C LYS A 7 -17.46 -17.19 -4.74
N SER A 8 -17.68 -16.06 -5.42
CA SER A 8 -16.68 -15.30 -6.16
C SER A 8 -17.24 -13.90 -6.47
N ASN A 9 -16.45 -13.06 -7.14
CA ASN A 9 -16.90 -11.77 -7.69
C ASN A 9 -17.55 -11.88 -9.09
N GLY A 10 -17.93 -13.08 -9.54
CA GLY A 10 -18.49 -13.30 -10.88
C GLY A 10 -19.99 -13.00 -11.02
N GLU A 11 -20.69 -12.68 -9.93
CA GLU A 11 -22.13 -12.40 -9.93
C GLU A 11 -22.43 -10.92 -10.24
N SER A 12 -23.69 -10.60 -10.52
CA SER A 12 -24.09 -9.20 -10.76
C SER A 12 -23.86 -8.31 -9.53
N ALA A 13 -23.59 -7.03 -9.74
CA ALA A 13 -23.33 -6.08 -8.65
C ALA A 13 -24.44 -6.06 -7.58
N ARG A 14 -25.71 -6.17 -8.01
CA ARG A 14 -26.87 -6.25 -7.10
C ARG A 14 -26.86 -7.54 -6.27
N GLN A 15 -26.58 -8.68 -6.89
CA GLN A 15 -26.50 -9.95 -6.17
C GLN A 15 -25.34 -9.98 -5.18
N LEU A 16 -24.17 -9.51 -5.62
CA LEU A 16 -23.00 -9.39 -4.74
C LEU A 16 -23.32 -8.48 -3.55
N PHE A 17 -23.93 -7.32 -3.76
CA PHE A 17 -24.33 -6.42 -2.68
C PHE A 17 -25.16 -7.13 -1.61
N PHE A 18 -26.24 -7.82 -2.00
CA PHE A 18 -27.08 -8.53 -1.04
C PHE A 18 -26.34 -9.67 -0.33
N LYS A 19 -25.55 -10.46 -1.05
CA LYS A 19 -24.79 -11.58 -0.46
C LYS A 19 -23.68 -11.10 0.49
N ARG A 20 -22.96 -10.02 0.14
CA ARG A 20 -21.95 -9.41 1.03
C ARG A 20 -22.60 -8.83 2.29
N ASN A 21 -23.78 -8.22 2.17
CA ASN A 21 -24.53 -7.75 3.34
C ASN A 21 -24.99 -8.89 4.23
N ASN A 22 -25.44 -10.00 3.64
CA ASN A 22 -25.83 -11.17 4.41
C ASN A 22 -24.65 -11.78 5.19
N TYR A 23 -23.46 -11.84 4.56
CA TYR A 23 -22.22 -12.19 5.25
C TYR A 23 -21.94 -11.27 6.44
N LEU A 24 -22.03 -9.95 6.23
CA LEU A 24 -21.77 -8.97 7.28
C LEU A 24 -22.74 -9.10 8.46
N LEU A 25 -24.03 -9.25 8.19
CA LEU A 25 -25.05 -9.45 9.24
C LEU A 25 -24.76 -10.74 10.02
N THR A 26 -24.50 -11.84 9.32
CA THR A 26 -24.16 -13.12 9.96
C THR A 26 -22.90 -13.02 10.82
N ALA A 27 -21.84 -12.37 10.32
CA ALA A 27 -20.59 -12.21 11.05
C ALA A 27 -20.72 -11.23 12.25
N GLN A 28 -21.59 -10.22 12.17
CA GLN A 28 -21.85 -9.26 13.24
C GLN A 28 -22.75 -9.83 14.34
N ASP A 29 -23.82 -10.55 13.98
CA ASP A 29 -24.74 -11.19 14.92
C ASP A 29 -24.03 -12.25 15.77
N ILE A 30 -22.92 -12.80 15.26
CA ILE A 30 -22.14 -13.81 15.97
C ILE A 30 -21.18 -13.20 17.00
N ASN A 31 -20.77 -11.92 16.91
CA ASN A 31 -20.05 -11.22 18.01
C ASN A 31 -19.80 -9.72 17.75
N GLY A 32 -20.22 -8.87 18.70
CA GLY A 32 -19.85 -7.44 18.78
C GLY A 32 -18.44 -7.16 19.34
N SER A 33 -17.47 -8.06 19.12
CA SER A 33 -16.15 -7.94 19.73
C SER A 33 -15.31 -6.82 19.11
N ALA A 34 -14.74 -5.95 19.94
CA ALA A 34 -13.95 -4.79 19.52
C ALA A 34 -12.68 -5.12 18.69
N ASN A 35 -12.22 -6.38 18.67
CA ASN A 35 -11.04 -6.80 17.89
C ASN A 35 -11.38 -7.39 16.50
N LEU A 36 -12.66 -7.47 16.12
CA LEU A 36 -13.06 -7.67 14.72
C LEU A 36 -13.08 -6.31 14.03
N VAL A 37 -12.18 -6.10 13.07
CA VAL A 37 -11.88 -4.78 12.54
C VAL A 37 -12.11 -4.74 11.04
N ASP A 38 -12.80 -3.67 10.61
CA ASP A 38 -12.86 -3.30 9.21
C ASP A 38 -11.59 -2.56 8.80
N PHE A 39 -10.68 -3.27 8.12
CA PHE A 39 -9.50 -2.66 7.50
C PHE A 39 -9.77 -2.08 6.11
N ASN A 40 -11.00 -2.11 5.61
CA ASN A 40 -11.41 -1.42 4.38
C ASN A 40 -12.16 -0.11 4.68
N PHE A 41 -12.40 0.20 5.96
CA PHE A 41 -13.10 1.40 6.40
C PHE A 41 -12.13 2.44 6.96
N GLY A 42 -12.27 3.66 6.45
CA GLY A 42 -11.55 4.81 6.97
C GLY A 42 -10.03 4.68 6.84
N GLU A 43 -9.36 5.29 7.81
CA GLU A 43 -7.92 5.37 7.94
C GLU A 43 -7.29 4.00 8.29
N LYS A 44 -8.09 3.04 8.78
CA LYS A 44 -7.62 1.68 9.07
C LYS A 44 -7.14 0.94 7.82
N PHE A 45 -7.59 1.37 6.65
CA PHE A 45 -7.04 0.91 5.38
C PHE A 45 -5.52 1.09 5.30
N PHE A 46 -4.99 2.18 5.86
CA PHE A 46 -3.56 2.47 5.84
C PHE A 46 -2.78 1.90 7.04
N TYR A 47 -3.42 1.08 7.88
CA TYR A 47 -2.78 0.55 9.09
C TYR A 47 -1.46 -0.16 8.77
N GLY A 48 -0.39 0.25 9.46
CA GLY A 48 0.97 -0.27 9.25
C GLY A 48 1.66 0.17 7.95
N ARG A 49 0.99 0.99 7.11
CA ARG A 49 1.52 1.53 5.85
C ARG A 49 1.80 3.03 5.91
N VAL A 50 1.26 3.71 6.92
CA VAL A 50 1.52 5.13 7.19
C VAL A 50 1.81 5.36 8.67
N ASP A 51 2.52 6.45 8.97
CA ASP A 51 2.68 6.92 10.34
C ASP A 51 1.44 7.70 10.84
N ARG A 52 1.52 8.29 12.04
CA ARG A 52 0.42 9.08 12.60
C ARG A 52 0.12 10.38 11.83
N TYR A 53 1.03 10.83 10.98
CA TYR A 53 0.85 11.97 10.08
C TYR A 53 0.47 11.51 8.67
N PHE A 54 0.07 10.25 8.49
CA PHE A 54 -0.31 9.65 7.21
C PHE A 54 0.84 9.62 6.18
N ILE A 55 2.08 9.83 6.62
CA ILE A 55 3.25 9.74 5.74
C ILE A 55 3.52 8.26 5.47
N PRO A 56 3.68 7.83 4.21
CA PRO A 56 3.98 6.45 3.87
C PRO A 56 5.26 5.93 4.54
N ILE A 57 5.14 4.77 5.16
CA ILE A 57 6.23 4.06 5.83
C ILE A 57 6.27 2.60 5.39
N TYR A 58 7.44 1.98 5.54
CA TYR A 58 7.63 0.54 5.35
C TYR A 58 8.63 -0.01 6.36
N PHE A 59 8.56 -1.30 6.62
CA PHE A 59 9.39 -1.96 7.63
C PHE A 59 10.87 -1.85 7.28
N ASN A 60 11.70 -1.43 8.23
CA ASN A 60 13.12 -1.22 8.01
C ASN A 60 13.92 -2.48 8.34
N GLU A 61 14.12 -3.34 7.33
CA GLU A 61 14.90 -4.58 7.45
C GLU A 61 16.38 -4.35 7.80
N ARG A 62 16.91 -3.12 7.64
CA ARG A 62 18.29 -2.79 8.04
C ARG A 62 18.40 -2.51 9.54
N ARG A 63 17.34 -2.00 10.17
CA ARG A 63 17.29 -1.71 11.61
C ARG A 63 16.80 -2.91 12.42
N HIS A 64 15.85 -3.66 11.86
CA HIS A 64 15.25 -4.81 12.53
C HIS A 64 15.13 -5.98 11.56
N THR A 65 15.80 -7.10 11.89
CA THR A 65 15.70 -8.32 11.08
C THR A 65 14.33 -8.96 11.25
N LEU A 66 13.74 -9.38 10.13
CA LEU A 66 12.53 -10.19 10.15
C LEU A 66 12.79 -11.56 10.80
N LYS A 67 11.82 -12.05 11.57
CA LYS A 67 11.87 -13.39 12.18
C LYS A 67 11.01 -14.36 11.36
N SER A 68 11.44 -15.62 11.27
CA SER A 68 10.70 -16.69 10.59
C SER A 68 9.65 -17.31 11.51
N TYR A 69 8.50 -17.69 10.96
CA TYR A 69 7.48 -18.45 11.68
C TYR A 69 7.84 -19.95 11.75
N GLU A 70 7.81 -20.55 12.94
CA GLU A 70 8.12 -21.99 13.12
C GLU A 70 7.01 -22.93 12.61
N GLY A 71 5.80 -22.41 12.38
CA GLY A 71 4.62 -23.17 11.96
C GLY A 71 4.11 -22.82 10.56
N SER A 72 4.98 -22.50 9.61
CA SER A 72 4.57 -22.14 8.25
C SER A 72 4.15 -23.37 7.41
N ASN A 73 3.01 -23.31 6.72
CA ASN A 73 2.54 -24.34 5.78
C ASN A 73 3.13 -24.16 4.37
N GLN A 74 4.35 -23.64 4.27
CA GLN A 74 5.00 -23.38 2.99
C GLN A 74 5.63 -24.67 2.46
N LYS A 75 5.08 -25.19 1.35
CA LYS A 75 5.49 -26.46 0.73
C LYS A 75 6.85 -26.39 0.01
N SER A 76 7.30 -25.20 -0.40
CA SER A 76 8.67 -24.93 -0.87
C SER A 76 9.01 -23.43 -0.85
N GLY A 77 10.29 -23.08 -0.67
CA GLY A 77 10.79 -21.70 -0.74
C GLY A 77 11.36 -21.16 0.58
N ALA A 78 11.73 -19.87 0.58
CA ALA A 78 12.22 -19.18 1.76
C ALA A 78 11.12 -19.09 2.84
N PRO A 79 11.45 -19.24 4.13
CA PRO A 79 10.46 -19.27 5.19
C PRO A 79 9.60 -18.00 5.24
N LEU A 80 8.32 -18.17 5.59
CA LEU A 80 7.43 -17.06 5.89
C LEU A 80 7.97 -16.29 7.10
N ARG A 81 7.95 -14.97 7.00
CA ARG A 81 8.59 -14.05 7.94
C ARG A 81 7.64 -12.92 8.36
N GLY A 82 7.94 -12.27 9.47
CA GLY A 82 7.22 -11.10 9.98
C GLY A 82 8.09 -10.26 10.90
N ALA A 83 7.56 -9.15 11.39
CA ALA A 83 8.24 -8.39 12.44
C ALA A 83 8.43 -9.30 13.67
N GLY A 84 9.61 -9.27 14.29
CA GLY A 84 9.97 -10.26 15.31
C GLY A 84 8.97 -10.37 16.47
N PHE A 85 8.53 -9.22 16.99
CA PHE A 85 7.54 -9.18 18.07
C PHE A 85 6.17 -9.74 17.67
N VAL A 86 5.79 -9.61 16.39
CA VAL A 86 4.56 -10.18 15.83
C VAL A 86 4.68 -11.69 15.71
N VAL A 87 5.86 -12.18 15.30
CA VAL A 87 6.16 -13.61 15.21
C VAL A 87 6.12 -14.26 16.60
N ASP A 88 6.64 -13.58 17.63
CA ASP A 88 6.63 -14.09 19.00
C ASP A 88 5.22 -14.12 19.60
N ALA A 89 4.45 -13.05 19.39
CA ALA A 89 3.04 -13.00 19.77
C ALA A 89 2.24 -14.13 19.10
N PHE A 90 2.44 -14.34 17.80
CA PHE A 90 1.79 -15.40 17.06
C PHE A 90 2.21 -16.80 17.54
N SER A 91 3.50 -16.99 17.85
CA SER A 91 4.01 -18.29 18.31
C SER A 91 3.40 -18.68 19.66
N ALA A 92 3.26 -17.70 20.56
CA ALA A 92 2.60 -17.91 21.86
C ALA A 92 1.09 -18.17 21.70
N LEU A 93 0.42 -17.46 20.79
CA LEU A 93 -0.98 -17.71 20.43
C LEU A 93 -1.16 -19.15 19.89
N ALA A 94 -0.34 -19.55 18.92
CA ALA A 94 -0.39 -20.89 18.32
C ALA A 94 -0.13 -22.00 19.37
N GLN A 95 0.79 -21.78 20.32
CA GLN A 95 1.02 -22.70 21.43
C GLN A 95 -0.22 -22.84 22.33
N GLN A 96 -0.93 -21.74 22.59
CA GLN A 96 -2.15 -21.74 23.38
C GLN A 96 -3.27 -22.54 22.69
N PHE A 97 -3.39 -22.44 21.37
CA PHE A 97 -4.30 -23.28 20.58
C PHE A 97 -3.97 -24.76 20.71
N LYS A 98 -2.70 -25.15 20.52
CA LYS A 98 -2.25 -26.54 20.69
C LYS A 98 -2.61 -27.07 22.08
N LYS A 99 -2.32 -26.30 23.14
CA LYS A 99 -2.66 -26.67 24.53
C LYS A 99 -4.16 -26.85 24.74
N CYS A 100 -4.99 -25.91 24.24
CA CYS A 100 -6.44 -26.00 24.37
C CYS A 100 -7.03 -27.18 23.58
N ALA A 101 -6.49 -27.50 22.40
CA ALA A 101 -6.91 -28.65 21.62
C ALA A 101 -6.57 -29.97 22.34
N THR A 102 -5.34 -30.11 22.87
CA THR A 102 -4.93 -31.30 23.64
C THR A 102 -5.75 -31.50 24.91
N THR A 103 -6.13 -30.40 25.58
CA THR A 103 -6.98 -30.44 26.78
C THR A 103 -8.48 -30.43 26.48
N ARG A 104 -8.87 -30.57 25.19
CA ARG A 104 -10.26 -30.61 24.72
C ARG A 104 -11.12 -29.39 25.10
N LYS A 105 -10.48 -28.23 25.30
CA LYS A 105 -11.18 -26.94 25.49
C LYS A 105 -11.70 -26.36 24.19
N ILE A 106 -11.14 -26.78 23.06
CA ILE A 106 -11.58 -26.47 21.70
C ILE A 106 -11.64 -27.75 20.88
N SER A 107 -12.37 -27.72 19.76
CA SER A 107 -12.44 -28.84 18.82
C SER A 107 -11.07 -29.08 18.17
N ALA A 108 -10.51 -30.27 18.36
CA ALA A 108 -9.28 -30.68 17.70
C ALA A 108 -9.45 -31.06 16.22
N LYS A 109 -10.69 -31.11 15.73
CA LYS A 109 -11.02 -31.48 14.33
C LYS A 109 -11.17 -30.27 13.42
N ASP A 110 -11.12 -29.05 13.96
CA ASP A 110 -11.23 -27.85 13.17
C ASP A 110 -10.03 -27.72 12.21
N LYS A 111 -10.29 -27.32 10.97
CA LYS A 111 -9.31 -27.28 9.88
C LYS A 111 -8.20 -26.25 10.12
N TYR A 112 -8.55 -25.06 10.63
CA TYR A 112 -7.61 -23.94 10.77
C TYR A 112 -7.48 -23.47 12.23
N LEU A 113 -8.57 -23.54 13.01
CA LEU A 113 -8.68 -23.01 14.36
C LEU A 113 -8.44 -24.07 15.45
N SER A 114 -7.83 -25.22 15.12
CA SER A 114 -7.33 -26.20 16.10
C SER A 114 -5.82 -26.18 16.24
N ASN A 115 -5.12 -25.84 15.15
CA ASN A 115 -3.67 -25.76 15.06
C ASN A 115 -3.30 -24.65 14.08
N LEU A 116 -3.03 -23.45 14.61
CA LEU A 116 -2.73 -22.28 13.80
C LEU A 116 -1.42 -22.49 13.03
N GLN A 117 -1.49 -22.36 11.70
CA GLN A 117 -0.35 -22.40 10.81
C GLN A 117 -0.31 -21.12 9.98
N VAL A 118 0.89 -20.69 9.58
CA VAL A 118 1.04 -19.49 8.75
C VAL A 118 1.05 -19.85 7.28
N TYR A 119 0.22 -19.18 6.49
CA TYR A 119 0.11 -19.33 5.05
C TYR A 119 0.62 -18.10 4.29
N LYS A 120 0.50 -16.91 4.90
CA LYS A 120 1.06 -15.66 4.35
C LYS A 120 1.67 -14.80 5.46
N GLY A 121 2.78 -14.14 5.16
CA GLY A 121 3.47 -13.21 6.06
C GLY A 121 3.96 -11.97 5.32
N TYR A 122 5.04 -11.37 5.81
CA TYR A 122 5.68 -10.22 5.21
C TYR A 122 6.11 -10.47 3.76
N GLU A 123 5.89 -9.47 2.92
CA GLU A 123 6.32 -9.42 1.52
C GLU A 123 7.11 -8.13 1.33
N ASP A 124 8.25 -8.19 0.63
CA ASP A 124 9.13 -7.04 0.42
C ASP A 124 8.44 -5.95 -0.45
N PRO A 125 8.12 -4.77 0.12
CA PRO A 125 7.44 -3.72 -0.62
C PRO A 125 8.33 -3.09 -1.70
N LEU A 126 9.65 -3.01 -1.48
CA LEU A 126 10.57 -2.40 -2.46
C LEU A 126 10.73 -3.30 -3.68
N GLY A 127 10.92 -4.60 -3.48
CA GLY A 127 10.99 -5.57 -4.56
C GLY A 127 9.68 -5.64 -5.36
N ASN A 128 8.53 -5.60 -4.68
CA ASN A 128 7.24 -5.60 -5.35
C ASN A 128 6.94 -4.29 -6.09
N TYR A 129 7.33 -3.14 -5.53
CA TYR A 129 7.30 -1.86 -6.25
C TYR A 129 8.17 -1.89 -7.51
N GLY A 130 9.36 -2.50 -7.45
CA GLY A 130 10.22 -2.68 -8.64
C GLY A 130 9.53 -3.45 -9.77
N LYS A 131 8.88 -4.57 -9.45
CA LYS A 131 8.09 -5.36 -10.42
C LYS A 131 6.92 -4.54 -10.99
N TYR A 132 6.24 -3.81 -10.12
CA TYR A 132 5.15 -2.93 -10.51
C TYR A 132 5.62 -1.79 -11.44
N PHE A 133 6.76 -1.16 -11.13
CA PHE A 133 7.32 -0.10 -11.94
C PHE A 133 7.78 -0.60 -13.31
N GLU A 134 8.31 -1.81 -13.42
CA GLU A 134 8.63 -2.44 -14.70
C GLU A 134 7.37 -2.70 -15.55
N MET A 135 6.25 -3.09 -14.93
CA MET A 135 4.96 -3.16 -15.61
C MET A 135 4.54 -1.79 -16.15
N LEU A 136 4.61 -0.73 -15.33
CA LEU A 136 4.29 0.64 -15.75
C LEU A 136 5.18 1.10 -16.91
N LYS A 137 6.48 0.81 -16.86
CA LYS A 137 7.42 1.10 -17.93
C LYS A 137 6.99 0.44 -19.24
N GLY A 138 6.56 -0.82 -19.19
CA GLY A 138 6.01 -1.53 -20.36
C GLY A 138 4.77 -0.85 -20.94
N VAL A 139 3.87 -0.37 -20.08
CA VAL A 139 2.67 0.39 -20.50
C VAL A 139 3.07 1.70 -21.17
N TYR A 140 3.96 2.48 -20.58
CA TYR A 140 4.42 3.74 -21.18
C TYR A 140 5.13 3.52 -22.51
N LEU A 141 6.00 2.52 -22.61
CA LEU A 141 6.66 2.17 -23.87
C LEU A 141 5.64 1.85 -24.97
N ALA A 142 4.62 1.05 -24.66
CA ALA A 142 3.56 0.72 -25.61
C ALA A 142 2.78 1.96 -26.05
N GLN A 143 2.46 2.87 -25.13
CA GLN A 143 1.73 4.11 -25.45
C GLN A 143 2.56 5.09 -26.28
N PHE A 144 3.84 5.28 -25.93
CA PHE A 144 4.74 6.17 -26.68
C PHE A 144 4.93 5.68 -28.12
N ARG A 145 5.08 4.36 -28.31
CA ARG A 145 5.17 3.76 -29.65
C ARG A 145 3.87 3.88 -30.43
N LYS A 146 2.73 3.59 -29.79
CA LYS A 146 1.41 3.68 -30.43
C LYS A 146 1.09 5.09 -30.92
N ASN A 147 1.50 6.11 -30.17
CA ASN A 147 1.24 7.51 -30.48
C ASN A 147 2.41 8.19 -31.19
N SER A 148 3.45 7.44 -31.60
CA SER A 148 4.64 7.95 -32.27
C SER A 148 5.28 9.16 -31.57
N ILE A 149 5.30 9.16 -30.23
CA ILE A 149 5.86 10.25 -29.45
C ILE A 149 7.38 10.24 -29.56
N THR A 150 7.92 11.35 -30.03
CA THR A 150 9.36 11.60 -30.17
C THR A 150 9.78 12.77 -29.29
N PHE A 151 11.01 12.75 -28.81
CA PHE A 151 11.56 13.81 -27.95
C PHE A 151 13.07 13.92 -28.15
N PRO A 152 13.64 15.13 -28.27
CA PRO A 152 15.07 15.32 -28.53
C PRO A 152 15.92 15.23 -27.26
N ASP A 153 15.32 15.46 -26.10
CA ASP A 153 16.02 15.49 -24.83
C ASP A 153 15.14 15.09 -23.63
N PHE A 154 15.77 15.09 -22.46
CA PHE A 154 15.14 14.67 -21.22
C PHE A 154 14.00 15.60 -20.78
N PHE A 155 14.11 16.91 -21.02
CA PHE A 155 13.09 17.85 -20.61
C PHE A 155 11.79 17.64 -21.41
N THR A 156 11.88 17.57 -22.74
CA THR A 156 10.71 17.27 -23.59
C THR A 156 10.11 15.90 -23.25
N PHE A 157 10.94 14.92 -22.90
CA PHE A 157 10.45 13.64 -22.39
C PHE A 157 9.61 13.79 -21.11
N ILE A 158 10.07 14.58 -20.13
CA ILE A 158 9.33 14.80 -18.89
C ILE A 158 7.98 15.46 -19.18
N GLU A 159 7.89 16.41 -20.12
CA GLU A 159 6.62 17.01 -20.52
C GLU A 159 5.62 15.97 -21.04
N HIS A 160 6.07 15.08 -21.94
CA HIS A 160 5.23 13.99 -22.43
C HIS A 160 4.86 13.00 -21.32
N LEU A 161 5.82 12.63 -20.46
CA LEU A 161 5.58 11.72 -19.34
C LEU A 161 4.52 12.28 -18.38
N MET A 162 4.61 13.57 -18.06
CA MET A 162 3.68 14.22 -17.14
C MET A 162 2.24 14.22 -17.66
N ASN A 163 2.04 14.31 -18.98
CA ASN A 163 0.69 14.18 -19.57
C ASN A 163 0.08 12.81 -19.28
N TYR A 164 0.88 11.73 -19.32
CA TYR A 164 0.39 10.40 -18.98
C TYR A 164 0.16 10.22 -17.48
N ILE A 165 1.11 10.66 -16.65
CA ILE A 165 0.97 10.59 -15.19
C ILE A 165 -0.30 11.34 -14.76
N ASN A 166 -0.56 12.52 -15.30
CA ASN A 166 -1.78 13.30 -14.99
C ASN A 166 -3.09 12.53 -15.25
N LEU A 167 -3.11 11.63 -16.24
CA LEU A 167 -4.30 10.85 -16.59
C LEU A 167 -4.46 9.58 -15.73
N THR A 168 -3.39 9.08 -15.12
CA THR A 168 -3.38 7.75 -14.50
C THR A 168 -2.97 7.71 -13.04
N ALA A 169 -2.33 8.75 -12.51
CA ALA A 169 -1.65 8.77 -11.21
C ALA A 169 -2.51 8.31 -10.03
N GLN A 170 -3.80 8.66 -10.02
CA GLN A 170 -4.72 8.25 -8.94
C GLN A 170 -4.99 6.74 -8.89
N LYS A 171 -4.92 6.05 -10.03
CA LYS A 171 -5.17 4.61 -10.14
C LYS A 171 -3.87 3.80 -10.22
N TYR A 172 -2.88 4.37 -10.88
CA TYR A 172 -1.58 3.75 -11.16
C TYR A 172 -0.48 4.70 -10.66
N PRO A 173 -0.18 4.67 -9.35
CA PRO A 173 0.81 5.55 -8.74
C PRO A 173 2.18 5.38 -9.39
N PHE A 174 2.84 6.47 -9.71
CA PHE A 174 4.20 6.50 -10.26
C PHE A 174 5.27 6.36 -9.17
N THR A 175 5.02 6.85 -7.96
CA THR A 175 5.99 6.91 -6.86
C THR A 175 5.78 5.78 -5.86
N PHE A 176 6.86 5.34 -5.22
CA PHE A 176 6.80 4.36 -4.14
C PHE A 176 5.92 4.79 -2.95
N PRO A 177 5.98 6.03 -2.42
CA PRO A 177 5.06 6.47 -1.36
C PRO A 177 3.58 6.35 -1.76
N ALA A 178 3.20 6.74 -2.98
CA ALA A 178 1.83 6.57 -3.47
C ALA A 178 1.45 5.10 -3.66
N TYR A 179 2.39 4.29 -4.16
CA TYR A 179 2.21 2.84 -4.30
C TYR A 179 1.87 2.18 -2.97
N LEU A 180 2.59 2.50 -1.88
CA LEU A 180 2.31 1.97 -0.53
C LEU A 180 0.90 2.30 -0.03
N LYS A 181 0.38 3.49 -0.38
CA LYS A 181 -1.00 3.90 -0.04
C LYS A 181 -2.06 3.33 -0.98
N SER A 182 -1.68 2.83 -2.16
CA SER A 182 -2.65 2.30 -3.12
C SER A 182 -3.36 1.03 -2.63
N ARG A 183 -4.45 0.67 -3.31
CA ARG A 183 -5.17 -0.61 -3.14
C ARG A 183 -4.39 -1.83 -3.64
N ILE A 184 -3.28 -1.62 -4.32
CA ILE A 184 -2.41 -2.69 -4.83
C ILE A 184 -1.45 -3.15 -3.73
N SER A 185 -1.16 -2.29 -2.75
CA SER A 185 -0.28 -2.63 -1.62
C SER A 185 -1.05 -3.37 -0.53
N PRO A 186 -0.72 -4.65 -0.27
CA PRO A 186 -1.32 -5.42 0.81
C PRO A 186 -0.79 -4.98 2.18
N ILE A 187 -1.59 -5.21 3.22
CA ILE A 187 -1.22 -4.91 4.61
C ILE A 187 -0.03 -5.75 5.10
N THR A 188 0.27 -6.87 4.45
CA THR A 188 1.44 -7.73 4.72
C THR A 188 2.78 -7.00 4.56
N TYR A 189 2.85 -5.95 3.74
CA TYR A 189 4.06 -5.13 3.57
C TYR A 189 4.49 -4.42 4.87
N SER A 190 3.58 -4.26 5.83
CA SER A 190 3.89 -3.67 7.13
C SER A 190 4.73 -4.58 8.04
N GLY A 191 4.72 -5.90 7.79
CA GLY A 191 5.26 -6.89 8.73
C GLY A 191 4.39 -7.11 9.98
N LEU A 192 3.24 -6.42 10.08
CA LEU A 192 2.28 -6.50 11.20
C LEU A 192 1.13 -7.47 10.94
N ALA A 193 1.01 -8.00 9.74
CA ALA A 193 -0.08 -8.90 9.36
C ALA A 193 0.43 -10.32 9.07
N VAL A 194 -0.38 -11.30 9.44
CA VAL A 194 -0.14 -12.72 9.20
C VAL A 194 -1.47 -13.38 8.83
N GLU A 195 -1.44 -14.29 7.85
CA GLU A 195 -2.64 -15.03 7.42
C GLU A 195 -2.50 -16.51 7.76
N ILE A 196 -3.55 -17.06 8.38
CA ILE A 196 -3.59 -18.45 8.89
C ILE A 196 -4.35 -19.43 7.99
N ALA A 197 -4.71 -18.99 6.78
CA ALA A 197 -5.28 -19.83 5.73
C ALA A 197 -4.94 -19.25 4.34
N ASP A 198 -5.02 -20.09 3.32
CA ASP A 198 -4.81 -19.81 1.90
C ASP A 198 -6.12 -19.85 1.09
N LEU A 199 -7.19 -19.30 1.68
CA LEU A 199 -8.52 -19.22 1.05
C LEU A 199 -8.66 -17.97 0.18
N ASP A 200 -9.63 -17.98 -0.75
CA ASP A 200 -9.97 -16.82 -1.56
C ASP A 200 -10.76 -15.78 -0.73
N PRO A 201 -10.24 -14.55 -0.53
CA PRO A 201 -10.97 -13.48 0.14
C PRO A 201 -12.30 -13.10 -0.51
N THR A 202 -12.54 -13.48 -1.77
CA THR A 202 -13.79 -13.19 -2.47
C THR A 202 -14.89 -14.24 -2.23
N ASN A 203 -14.56 -15.38 -1.62
CA ASN A 203 -15.54 -16.42 -1.28
C ASN A 203 -16.03 -16.27 0.17
N ASP A 204 -17.24 -15.74 0.36
CA ASP A 204 -17.86 -15.61 1.68
C ASP A 204 -18.36 -16.95 2.23
N GLU A 205 -18.71 -17.90 1.37
CA GLU A 205 -19.15 -19.23 1.82
C GLU A 205 -18.02 -19.94 2.57
N ASP A 206 -16.77 -19.85 2.08
CA ASP A 206 -15.60 -20.40 2.77
C ASP A 206 -15.33 -19.66 4.09
N LYS A 207 -15.50 -18.33 4.13
CA LYS A 207 -15.37 -17.55 5.38
C LYS A 207 -16.36 -18.03 6.44
N ILE A 208 -17.59 -18.28 6.05
CA ILE A 208 -18.63 -18.76 6.97
C ILE A 208 -18.31 -20.19 7.42
N ASN A 209 -18.08 -21.09 6.47
CA ASN A 209 -17.94 -22.52 6.77
C ASN A 209 -16.66 -22.86 7.55
N ASP A 210 -15.53 -22.27 7.16
CA ASP A 210 -14.22 -22.61 7.73
C ASP A 210 -13.83 -21.74 8.94
N PHE A 211 -14.51 -20.61 9.18
CA PHE A 211 -14.17 -19.69 10.27
C PHE A 211 -15.37 -19.27 11.12
N VAL A 212 -16.33 -18.51 10.57
CA VAL A 212 -17.37 -17.85 11.38
C VAL A 212 -18.30 -18.88 12.07
N SER A 213 -18.63 -19.98 11.39
CA SER A 213 -19.45 -21.08 11.94
C SER A 213 -18.63 -22.13 12.69
N SER A 214 -17.31 -21.92 12.87
CA SER A 214 -16.46 -22.84 13.61
C SER A 214 -16.87 -22.89 15.09
N LEU A 215 -16.87 -24.10 15.66
CA LEU A 215 -17.00 -24.30 17.11
C LEU A 215 -15.86 -23.64 17.92
N ASN A 216 -14.76 -23.28 17.26
CA ASN A 216 -13.60 -22.64 17.88
C ASN A 216 -13.59 -21.12 17.67
N TRP A 217 -14.58 -20.54 16.97
CA TRP A 217 -14.61 -19.13 16.60
C TRP A 217 -14.51 -18.18 17.80
N ASP A 218 -15.35 -18.36 18.81
CA ASP A 218 -15.35 -17.50 20.00
C ASP A 218 -14.02 -17.57 20.76
N PHE A 219 -13.45 -18.77 20.86
CA PHE A 219 -12.14 -18.93 21.46
C PHE A 219 -11.07 -18.21 20.63
N TYR A 220 -11.14 -18.30 19.31
CA TYR A 220 -10.22 -17.64 18.40
C TYR A 220 -10.26 -16.12 18.52
N VAL A 221 -11.44 -15.51 18.45
CA VAL A 221 -11.60 -14.07 18.58
C VAL A 221 -11.04 -13.58 19.92
N ASN A 222 -11.36 -14.26 21.02
CA ASN A 222 -10.88 -13.90 22.35
C ASN A 222 -9.37 -14.14 22.54
N ALA A 223 -8.84 -15.24 22.03
CA ALA A 223 -7.42 -15.53 22.09
C ALA A 223 -6.62 -14.49 21.30
N CYS A 224 -7.01 -14.17 20.06
CA CYS A 224 -6.35 -13.14 19.26
C CYS A 224 -6.26 -11.81 20.02
N LYS A 225 -7.37 -11.35 20.63
CA LYS A 225 -7.38 -10.15 21.47
C LYS A 225 -6.35 -10.21 22.61
N ASN A 226 -6.31 -11.33 23.34
CA ASN A 226 -5.42 -11.51 24.49
C ASN A 226 -3.93 -11.55 24.12
N TYR A 227 -3.61 -11.92 22.88
CA TYR A 227 -2.24 -11.91 22.34
C TYR A 227 -1.94 -10.67 21.49
N GLY A 228 -2.84 -9.66 21.49
CA GLY A 228 -2.60 -8.38 20.84
C GLY A 228 -2.89 -8.36 19.34
N PHE A 229 -3.77 -9.22 18.84
CA PHE A 229 -4.18 -9.27 17.45
C PHE A 229 -5.63 -8.80 17.25
N MET A 230 -5.81 -7.95 16.25
CA MET A 230 -7.07 -7.71 15.57
C MET A 230 -7.27 -8.75 14.47
N ILE A 231 -8.53 -9.01 14.12
CA ILE A 231 -8.93 -9.89 13.02
C ILE A 231 -9.59 -9.03 11.95
N ASP A 232 -9.20 -9.21 10.70
CA ASP A 232 -9.84 -8.54 9.56
C ASP A 232 -11.24 -9.14 9.36
N LYS A 233 -12.29 -8.33 9.55
CA LYS A 233 -13.67 -8.80 9.47
C LYS A 233 -14.06 -9.31 8.08
N PHE A 234 -13.34 -8.92 7.02
CA PHE A 234 -13.62 -9.38 5.65
C PHE A 234 -12.76 -10.56 5.24
N ILE A 235 -11.70 -10.85 6.00
CA ILE A 235 -10.71 -11.90 5.76
C ILE A 235 -10.40 -12.52 7.13
N PRO A 236 -11.29 -13.38 7.66
CA PRO A 236 -11.27 -13.79 9.07
C PRO A 236 -10.02 -14.59 9.48
N TRP A 237 -9.24 -15.07 8.53
CA TRP A 237 -7.94 -15.71 8.76
C TRP A 237 -6.75 -14.73 8.78
N ARG A 238 -6.98 -13.43 8.58
CA ARG A 238 -5.93 -12.41 8.65
C ARG A 238 -5.91 -11.80 10.05
N LEU A 239 -4.78 -12.01 10.71
CA LEU A 239 -4.43 -11.40 11.99
C LEU A 239 -3.56 -10.18 11.75
N VAL A 240 -3.91 -9.06 12.38
CA VAL A 240 -3.15 -7.81 12.32
C VAL A 240 -2.76 -7.42 13.73
N ALA A 241 -1.46 -7.25 13.97
CA ALA A 241 -0.93 -6.85 15.27
C ALA A 241 -1.48 -5.48 15.68
N ASP A 242 -2.14 -5.41 16.83
CA ASP A 242 -2.56 -4.16 17.48
C ASP A 242 -1.38 -3.57 18.24
N ILE A 243 -0.59 -2.72 17.59
CA ILE A 243 0.59 -2.08 18.18
C ILE A 243 0.24 -0.99 19.22
N GLY A 244 -1.05 -0.77 19.48
CA GLY A 244 -1.54 0.01 20.62
C GLY A 244 -1.96 -0.85 21.82
N SER A 245 -2.13 -2.16 21.62
CA SER A 245 -2.55 -3.07 22.69
C SER A 245 -1.43 -3.36 23.70
N ALA A 246 -1.79 -3.47 24.97
CA ALA A 246 -0.84 -3.82 26.03
C ALA A 246 -0.07 -5.14 25.75
N PRO A 247 -0.72 -6.25 25.33
CA PRO A 247 0.00 -7.49 25.03
C PRO A 247 1.04 -7.32 23.92
N MET A 248 0.69 -6.65 22.81
CA MET A 248 1.62 -6.47 21.69
C MET A 248 2.79 -5.56 22.06
N ILE A 249 2.56 -4.54 22.90
CA ILE A 249 3.62 -3.68 23.44
C ILE A 249 4.62 -4.49 24.27
N GLU A 250 4.18 -5.48 25.05
CA GLU A 250 5.09 -6.35 25.81
C GLU A 250 6.00 -7.19 24.90
N TYR A 251 5.48 -7.69 23.78
CA TYR A 251 6.32 -8.35 22.77
C TYR A 251 7.29 -7.36 22.12
N ALA A 252 6.83 -6.16 21.77
CA ALA A 252 7.65 -5.14 21.11
C ALA A 252 8.85 -4.69 21.98
N LYS A 253 8.67 -4.60 23.30
CA LYS A 253 9.74 -4.23 24.25
C LYS A 253 10.98 -5.12 24.13
N GLN A 254 10.80 -6.41 23.84
CA GLN A 254 11.91 -7.38 23.69
C GLN A 254 12.82 -7.05 22.49
N TYR A 255 12.31 -6.26 21.54
CA TYR A 255 13.00 -5.82 20.34
C TYR A 255 13.56 -4.40 20.46
N SER A 256 13.69 -3.87 21.68
CA SER A 256 14.07 -2.46 21.94
C SER A 256 13.11 -1.44 21.30
N LEU A 257 11.89 -1.88 20.97
CA LEU A 257 10.80 -1.01 20.54
C LEU A 257 10.07 -0.59 21.82
N LEU A 258 10.26 0.68 22.21
CA LEU A 258 9.76 1.21 23.49
C LEU A 258 8.22 1.15 23.58
N SER A 259 7.68 1.45 24.76
CA SER A 259 6.30 1.17 25.19
C SER A 259 5.20 2.06 24.58
N SER A 260 5.29 2.46 23.31
CA SER A 260 4.21 3.20 22.64
C SER A 260 4.20 2.95 21.13
N THR A 261 3.02 3.10 20.53
CA THR A 261 2.82 3.01 19.08
C THR A 261 3.76 3.92 18.30
N ASP A 262 3.99 5.16 18.74
CA ASP A 262 4.91 6.08 18.04
C ASP A 262 6.34 5.58 18.03
N ARG A 263 6.78 4.95 19.11
CA ARG A 263 8.14 4.41 19.20
C ARG A 263 8.30 3.16 18.35
N ILE A 264 7.28 2.31 18.28
CA ILE A 264 7.26 1.17 17.36
C ILE A 264 7.39 1.68 15.92
N LEU A 265 6.55 2.64 15.51
CA LEU A 265 6.57 3.19 14.16
C LEU A 265 7.92 3.88 13.84
N ASN A 266 8.41 4.75 14.70
CA ASN A 266 9.63 5.52 14.45
C ASN A 266 10.91 4.67 14.46
N ASN A 267 10.95 3.58 15.24
CA ASN A 267 12.15 2.75 15.37
C ASN A 267 12.16 1.60 14.35
N ALA A 268 11.01 0.95 14.11
CA ALA A 268 10.92 -0.21 13.23
C ALA A 268 10.71 0.13 11.75
N TYR A 269 10.27 1.35 11.43
CA TYR A 269 9.91 1.74 10.06
C TYR A 269 10.76 2.91 9.55
N GLU A 270 10.70 3.12 8.24
CA GLU A 270 11.35 4.23 7.56
C GLU A 270 10.39 4.90 6.57
N TYR A 271 10.63 6.18 6.31
CA TYR A 271 9.80 6.97 5.41
C TYR A 271 10.08 6.62 3.95
N ALA A 272 9.04 6.22 3.23
CA ALA A 272 9.15 5.73 1.86
C ALA A 272 9.69 6.78 0.87
N HIS A 273 9.36 8.06 1.09
CA HIS A 273 9.80 9.15 0.24
C HIS A 273 11.32 9.34 0.24
N GLN A 274 11.99 9.06 1.37
CA GLN A 274 13.44 9.29 1.48
C GLN A 274 14.22 8.33 0.59
N ASP A 275 13.97 7.03 0.72
CA ASP A 275 14.64 6.01 -0.08
C ASP A 275 14.22 6.07 -1.55
N TYR A 276 12.96 6.43 -1.84
CA TYR A 276 12.49 6.60 -3.21
C TYR A 276 13.17 7.78 -3.91
N TYR A 277 13.22 8.95 -3.26
CA TYR A 277 13.75 10.15 -3.89
C TYR A 277 15.23 10.01 -4.26
N MET A 278 16.03 9.31 -3.45
CA MET A 278 17.43 8.99 -3.78
C MET A 278 17.58 8.23 -5.11
N LYS A 279 16.55 7.48 -5.53
CA LYS A 279 16.53 6.72 -6.79
C LYS A 279 15.69 7.38 -7.87
N PHE A 280 15.02 8.50 -7.57
CA PHE A 280 14.03 9.12 -8.46
C PHE A 280 14.63 9.53 -9.81
N LYS A 281 15.78 10.20 -9.79
CA LYS A 281 16.50 10.59 -11.01
C LYS A 281 16.92 9.37 -11.84
N TYR A 282 17.39 8.32 -11.18
CA TYR A 282 17.73 7.06 -11.84
C TYR A 282 16.51 6.42 -12.52
N TYR A 283 15.35 6.38 -11.84
CA TYR A 283 14.12 5.85 -12.43
C TYR A 283 13.67 6.65 -13.66
N LEU A 284 13.70 7.98 -13.59
CA LEU A 284 13.35 8.84 -14.73
C LEU A 284 14.34 8.67 -15.89
N LEU A 285 15.65 8.60 -15.61
CA LEU A 285 16.66 8.42 -16.64
C LEU A 285 16.58 7.04 -17.30
N ASN A 286 16.30 5.98 -16.52
CA ASN A 286 16.09 4.64 -17.06
C ASN A 286 14.85 4.61 -17.97
N LEU A 287 13.77 5.27 -17.54
CA LEU A 287 12.56 5.41 -18.35
C LEU A 287 12.85 6.18 -19.65
N TYR A 288 13.50 7.34 -19.57
CA TYR A 288 13.95 8.12 -20.73
C TYR A 288 14.75 7.26 -21.73
N ASN A 289 15.76 6.56 -21.24
CA ASN A 289 16.64 5.73 -22.08
C ASN A 289 15.91 4.52 -22.68
N THR A 290 14.88 4.01 -22.01
CA THR A 290 14.06 2.92 -22.52
C THR A 290 13.10 3.39 -23.63
N LEU A 291 12.56 4.59 -23.49
CA LEU A 291 11.53 5.12 -24.40
C LEU A 291 12.11 5.88 -25.59
N LYS A 292 13.33 6.41 -25.49
CA LYS A 292 13.94 7.18 -26.58
C LYS A 292 14.15 6.32 -27.83
N MET A 293 13.87 6.89 -29.00
CA MET A 293 14.26 6.29 -30.28
C MET A 293 15.74 6.55 -30.56
N THR A 294 16.37 5.70 -31.37
CA THR A 294 17.75 5.92 -31.83
C THR A 294 17.85 7.20 -32.66
N GLN A 295 16.89 7.41 -33.58
CA GLN A 295 16.78 8.61 -34.41
C GLN A 295 15.35 8.71 -34.98
N TYR A 296 14.92 9.92 -35.34
CA TYR A 296 13.66 10.17 -36.04
C TYR A 296 13.76 11.39 -36.96
N LEU A 297 12.88 11.46 -37.97
CA LEU A 297 12.81 12.60 -38.90
C LEU A 297 11.84 13.66 -38.38
N VAL A 298 12.24 14.92 -38.49
CA VAL A 298 11.38 16.09 -38.30
C VAL A 298 11.33 16.87 -39.61
N TYR A 299 10.16 17.38 -39.95
CA TYR A 299 9.93 18.14 -41.17
C TYR A 299 9.67 19.61 -40.81
N GLU A 300 10.37 20.53 -41.47
CA GLU A 300 10.18 21.97 -41.34
C GLU A 300 9.75 22.57 -42.67
N ASP A 301 8.76 23.47 -42.64
CA ASP A 301 8.35 24.23 -43.82
C ASP A 301 9.24 25.46 -43.97
N CYS A 302 10.07 25.46 -45.02
CA CYS A 302 10.93 26.57 -45.38
C CYS A 302 10.43 27.23 -46.66
N LYS A 303 9.43 28.12 -46.50
CA LYS A 303 8.91 28.99 -47.57
C LYS A 303 8.46 28.19 -48.82
N GLY A 304 7.73 27.09 -48.62
CA GLY A 304 7.17 26.27 -49.71
C GLY A 304 8.02 25.06 -50.10
N ALA A 305 9.13 24.80 -49.40
CA ALA A 305 9.89 23.56 -49.49
C ALA A 305 9.89 22.86 -48.12
N THR A 306 9.52 21.58 -48.10
CA THR A 306 9.63 20.73 -46.91
C THR A 306 11.07 20.24 -46.77
N LEU A 307 11.78 20.73 -45.75
CA LEU A 307 13.09 20.21 -45.36
C LEU A 307 12.90 19.13 -44.30
N SER A 308 13.70 18.06 -44.37
CA SER A 308 13.73 17.01 -43.35
C SER A 308 15.07 16.99 -42.63
N HIS A 309 15.01 16.88 -41.30
CA HIS A 309 16.17 16.79 -40.43
C HIS A 309 16.09 15.51 -39.59
N VAL A 310 17.20 14.77 -39.51
CA VAL A 310 17.32 13.63 -38.60
C VAL A 310 17.70 14.16 -37.23
N ILE A 311 16.89 13.85 -36.23
CA ILE A 311 17.19 14.13 -34.83
C ILE A 311 17.66 12.86 -34.15
N THR A 312 18.80 12.94 -33.47
CA THR A 312 19.31 11.93 -32.54
C THR A 312 19.12 12.43 -31.11
N PRO A 313 18.28 11.77 -30.29
CA PRO A 313 18.07 12.19 -28.91
C PRO A 313 19.35 12.21 -28.08
N LYS A 314 19.48 13.20 -27.19
CA LYS A 314 20.62 13.32 -26.28
C LYS A 314 20.71 12.10 -25.37
N THR A 315 21.92 11.67 -25.02
CA THR A 315 22.13 10.60 -24.05
C THR A 315 22.78 11.19 -22.81
N TYR A 316 22.30 10.76 -21.63
CA TYR A 316 22.76 11.24 -20.34
C TYR A 316 23.21 10.06 -19.48
N SER A 317 24.34 10.21 -18.80
CA SER A 317 24.59 9.53 -17.52
C SER A 317 23.87 10.27 -16.38
N VAL A 318 23.81 9.67 -15.19
CA VAL A 318 23.26 10.35 -14.00
C VAL A 318 24.03 11.64 -13.70
N ASP A 319 25.37 11.59 -13.70
CA ASP A 319 26.20 12.76 -13.45
C ASP A 319 26.03 13.87 -14.50
N GLN A 320 25.80 13.49 -15.76
CA GLN A 320 25.50 14.47 -16.82
C GLN A 320 24.14 15.11 -16.59
N LEU A 321 23.15 14.33 -16.16
CA LEU A 321 21.81 14.83 -15.87
C LEU A 321 21.84 15.84 -14.71
N ASP A 322 22.59 15.53 -13.64
CA ASP A 322 22.75 16.42 -12.47
C ASP A 322 23.48 17.73 -12.78
N LYS A 323 24.35 17.73 -13.80
CA LYS A 323 25.02 18.97 -14.26
C LYS A 323 24.11 19.84 -15.10
N VAL A 324 23.15 19.24 -15.82
CA VAL A 324 22.24 19.95 -16.73
C VAL A 324 21.01 20.45 -15.97
N TYR A 325 20.50 19.66 -15.01
CA TYR A 325 19.28 19.94 -14.27
C TYR A 325 19.57 19.99 -12.77
N GLY A 326 19.23 21.10 -12.14
CA GLY A 326 19.44 21.30 -10.70
C GLY A 326 18.50 20.46 -9.84
N GLU A 327 18.91 20.21 -8.58
CA GLU A 327 18.10 19.45 -7.60
C GLU A 327 16.71 20.06 -7.39
N GLU A 328 16.60 21.39 -7.41
CA GLU A 328 15.34 22.13 -7.28
C GLU A 328 14.32 21.73 -8.37
N GLN A 329 14.78 21.48 -9.59
CA GLN A 329 13.90 21.07 -10.69
C GLN A 329 13.36 19.66 -10.48
N PHE A 330 14.17 18.75 -9.94
CA PHE A 330 13.74 17.40 -9.59
C PHE A 330 12.80 17.37 -8.38
N LEU A 331 13.06 18.18 -7.36
CA LEU A 331 12.15 18.36 -6.24
C LEU A 331 10.79 18.88 -6.72
N LYS A 332 10.79 19.92 -7.55
CA LYS A 332 9.56 20.47 -8.14
C LYS A 332 8.80 19.43 -8.97
N LEU A 333 9.50 18.64 -9.77
CA LEU A 333 8.88 17.54 -10.53
C LEU A 333 8.29 16.47 -9.60
N TYR A 334 9.03 16.06 -8.58
CA TYR A 334 8.57 15.10 -7.58
C TYR A 334 7.30 15.60 -6.89
N PHE A 335 7.28 16.84 -6.38
CA PHE A 335 6.11 17.43 -5.74
C PHE A 335 4.89 17.47 -6.67
N ARG A 336 5.09 17.85 -7.94
CA ARG A 336 4.02 17.84 -8.95
C ARG A 336 3.45 16.45 -9.17
N ILE A 337 4.29 15.43 -9.30
CA ILE A 337 3.83 14.03 -9.44
C ILE A 337 3.05 13.62 -8.19
N ARG A 338 3.57 13.92 -7.00
CA ARG A 338 2.92 13.58 -5.74
C ARG A 338 1.53 14.23 -5.62
N PHE A 339 1.35 15.49 -6.02
CA PHE A 339 0.02 16.09 -6.06
C PHE A 339 -0.96 15.36 -6.99
N LEU A 340 -0.50 14.85 -8.14
CA LEU A 340 -1.35 14.10 -9.08
C LEU A 340 -1.79 12.74 -8.53
N GLU A 341 -0.97 12.15 -7.67
CA GLU A 341 -1.24 10.84 -7.08
C GLU A 341 -2.15 10.89 -5.85
N GLU A 342 -2.24 12.06 -5.22
CA GLU A 342 -3.07 12.25 -4.04
C GLU A 342 -4.48 12.70 -4.39
N GLN A 343 -5.45 12.32 -3.55
CA GLN A 343 -6.86 12.64 -3.74
C GLN A 343 -7.25 13.97 -3.06
N SER A 344 -6.34 14.53 -2.26
CA SER A 344 -6.47 15.82 -1.60
C SER A 344 -6.72 16.95 -2.60
N GLN A 345 -7.78 17.73 -2.35
CA GLN A 345 -8.16 18.84 -3.20
C GLN A 345 -7.32 20.08 -2.83
N PHE A 346 -6.28 20.34 -3.61
CA PHE A 346 -5.52 21.59 -3.54
C PHE A 346 -5.88 22.48 -4.74
N THR A 347 -6.03 23.79 -4.52
CA THR A 347 -6.11 24.74 -5.63
C THR A 347 -4.74 24.86 -6.30
N ALA A 348 -4.70 25.25 -7.57
CA ALA A 348 -3.44 25.46 -8.27
C ALA A 348 -2.51 26.45 -7.54
N GLU A 349 -3.09 27.48 -6.92
CA GLU A 349 -2.36 28.47 -6.12
C GLU A 349 -1.78 27.85 -4.84
N HIS A 350 -2.56 27.03 -4.12
CA HIS A 350 -2.05 26.31 -2.94
C HIS A 350 -0.95 25.32 -3.30
N MET A 351 -1.08 24.62 -4.44
CA MET A 351 -0.03 23.72 -4.92
C MET A 351 1.27 24.51 -5.22
N ALA A 352 1.16 25.63 -5.92
CA ALA A 352 2.32 26.48 -6.23
C ALA A 352 3.00 26.99 -4.97
N ARG A 353 2.23 27.55 -4.01
CA ARG A 353 2.76 28.02 -2.74
C ARG A 353 3.45 26.91 -1.95
N LEU A 354 2.83 25.73 -1.83
CA LEU A 354 3.45 24.62 -1.09
C LEU A 354 4.73 24.11 -1.76
N ILE A 355 4.80 24.13 -3.10
CA ILE A 355 6.04 23.82 -3.82
C ILE A 355 7.12 24.83 -3.47
N ASP A 356 6.81 26.13 -3.58
CA ASP A 356 7.77 27.20 -3.34
C ASP A 356 8.27 27.17 -1.87
N ASP A 357 7.37 27.06 -0.89
CA ASP A 357 7.71 26.90 0.53
C ASP A 357 8.61 25.67 0.77
N SER A 358 8.33 24.56 0.09
CA SER A 358 9.14 23.34 0.22
C SER A 358 10.53 23.49 -0.40
N LEU A 359 10.65 24.28 -1.46
CA LEU A 359 11.93 24.61 -2.09
C LEU A 359 12.74 25.58 -1.23
N GLU A 360 12.10 26.55 -0.57
CA GLU A 360 12.77 27.41 0.42
C GLU A 360 13.33 26.59 1.59
N VAL A 361 12.57 25.61 2.09
CA VAL A 361 13.07 24.66 3.10
C VAL A 361 14.28 23.89 2.59
N TYR A 362 14.28 23.46 1.33
CA TYR A 362 15.44 22.79 0.72
C TYR A 362 16.67 23.70 0.71
N GLN A 363 16.51 24.97 0.30
CA GLN A 363 17.60 25.95 0.25
C GLN A 363 18.16 26.29 1.64
N ALA A 364 17.30 26.35 2.66
CA ALA A 364 17.70 26.66 4.04
C ALA A 364 18.27 25.43 4.80
N HIS A 365 17.90 24.23 4.39
CA HIS A 365 18.26 22.98 5.05
C HIS A 365 18.80 21.94 4.07
N ASP A 366 18.01 20.92 3.76
CA ASP A 366 18.39 19.82 2.88
C ASP A 366 17.15 19.18 2.24
N VAL A 367 17.44 18.29 1.27
CA VAL A 367 16.42 17.52 0.53
C VAL A 367 15.53 16.71 1.47
N ARG A 368 16.09 16.06 2.49
CA ARG A 368 15.32 15.18 3.39
C ARG A 368 14.30 15.97 4.19
N ARG A 369 14.68 17.15 4.69
CA ARG A 369 13.80 18.04 5.47
C ARG A 369 12.70 18.61 4.59
N SER A 370 13.03 19.03 3.37
CA SER A 370 12.07 19.51 2.38
C SER A 370 11.02 18.44 2.05
N LEU A 371 11.45 17.23 1.66
CA LEU A 371 10.56 16.10 1.38
C LEU A 371 9.67 15.75 2.59
N TYR A 372 10.23 15.73 3.79
CA TYR A 372 9.47 15.42 5.00
C TYR A 372 8.37 16.44 5.28
N ILE A 373 8.67 17.74 5.18
CA ILE A 373 7.67 18.80 5.38
C ILE A 373 6.60 18.73 4.31
N PHE A 374 6.99 18.59 3.04
CA PHE A 374 6.06 18.44 1.93
C PHE A 374 5.12 17.26 2.12
N GLU A 375 5.64 16.06 2.37
CA GLU A 375 4.83 14.85 2.58
C GLU A 375 3.92 14.99 3.80
N ARG A 376 4.39 15.63 4.89
CA ARG A 376 3.56 15.86 6.07
C ARG A 376 2.35 16.76 5.79
N ILE A 377 2.49 17.75 4.90
CA ILE A 377 1.39 18.67 4.55
C ILE A 377 0.48 18.04 3.50
N LEU A 378 1.06 17.32 2.54
CA LEU A 378 0.36 16.66 1.45
C LEU A 378 -0.56 15.53 1.97
N ASN A 379 -0.05 14.68 2.87
CA ASN A 379 -0.79 13.55 3.41
C ASN A 379 -1.76 14.01 4.51
N LYS A 380 -3.04 14.17 4.16
CA LYS A 380 -4.11 14.49 5.11
C LYS A 380 -5.04 13.29 5.30
N PRO A 381 -5.49 12.99 6.53
CA PRO A 381 -6.36 11.84 6.79
C PRO A 381 -7.68 11.83 6.00
N PHE A 382 -8.23 13.01 5.70
CA PHE A 382 -9.66 13.20 5.41
C PHE A 382 -10.04 13.24 3.92
N ASP A 383 -9.10 12.98 3.01
CA ASP A 383 -9.31 13.22 1.57
C ASP A 383 -9.25 11.95 0.69
N TYR A 384 -9.24 10.75 1.28
CA TYR A 384 -9.17 9.51 0.50
C TYR A 384 -10.52 8.83 0.31
N SER A 385 -10.70 8.20 -0.85
CA SER A 385 -11.82 7.31 -1.16
C SER A 385 -11.88 6.16 -0.15
N GLY A 386 -12.89 6.19 0.70
CA GLY A 386 -13.08 5.26 1.82
C GLY A 386 -12.67 5.82 3.19
N SER A 387 -12.10 7.03 3.28
CA SER A 387 -11.91 7.75 4.56
C SER A 387 -13.25 8.06 5.24
N LEU A 388 -13.25 8.32 6.54
CA LEU A 388 -14.49 8.65 7.25
C LEU A 388 -15.17 9.88 6.65
N SER A 389 -14.40 10.93 6.35
CA SER A 389 -14.91 12.16 5.73
C SER A 389 -15.42 11.92 4.30
N TYR A 390 -14.79 11.04 3.51
CA TYR A 390 -15.31 10.63 2.21
C TYR A 390 -16.65 9.90 2.34
N ILE A 391 -16.76 8.99 3.31
CA ILE A 391 -17.99 8.24 3.55
C ILE A 391 -19.11 9.17 3.98
N ILE A 392 -18.84 10.11 4.90
CA ILE A 392 -19.80 11.15 5.30
C ILE A 392 -20.25 11.95 4.07
N LYS A 393 -19.32 12.48 3.27
CA LYS A 393 -19.67 13.23 2.04
C LYS A 393 -20.49 12.40 1.04
N GLN A 394 -20.21 11.09 0.91
CA GLN A 394 -21.01 10.21 0.05
C GLN A 394 -22.41 9.98 0.62
N MET A 395 -22.55 9.84 1.95
CA MET A 395 -23.85 9.72 2.60
C MET A 395 -24.66 10.99 2.42
N ASP A 396 -24.07 12.16 2.69
CA ASP A 396 -24.74 13.46 2.48
C ASP A 396 -25.21 13.62 1.03
N ALA A 397 -24.37 13.23 0.05
CA ALA A 397 -24.74 13.30 -1.37
C ALA A 397 -25.84 12.30 -1.78
N ILE A 398 -25.95 11.16 -1.09
CA ILE A 398 -27.05 10.20 -1.28
C ILE A 398 -28.33 10.78 -0.69
N ASP A 399 -28.29 11.32 0.53
CA ASP A 399 -29.43 11.93 1.19
C ASP A 399 -29.99 13.11 0.37
N GLU A 400 -29.11 13.95 -0.18
CA GLU A 400 -29.46 15.03 -1.11
C GLU A 400 -30.08 14.52 -2.42
N ALA A 401 -29.57 13.41 -2.97
CA ALA A 401 -30.08 12.82 -4.21
C ALA A 401 -31.42 12.09 -4.02
N GLU A 402 -31.68 11.57 -2.82
CA GLU A 402 -32.92 10.92 -2.42
C GLU A 402 -33.99 11.91 -1.92
N GLY A 403 -33.65 13.19 -1.78
CA GLY A 403 -34.59 14.26 -1.42
C GLY A 403 -35.05 14.21 0.03
N LEU A 404 -34.16 13.77 0.94
CA LEU A 404 -34.36 13.79 2.39
C LEU A 404 -33.89 15.10 3.04
#